data_AF-A0A099F6H2-F1
#
_entry.id   AF-A0A099F6H2-F1
#
_cell.length_a   1.000
_cell.length_b   1.000
_cell.length_c   1.000
_cell.angle_alpha   90.00
_cell.angle_beta   90.00
_cell.angle_gamma   90.00
#
_symmetry.space_group_name_H-M   'P 1'
#
loop_
_entity.id
_entity.type
_entity.pdbx_description
1 polymer ?
#
loop_
_entity_poly.entity_id
_entity_poly.type
_entity_poly.pdbx_seq_one_letter_code
_entity_poly.pdbx_strand_id
1 'polypeptide(L)'
;MRDDLNASEKRLIAALDRIDHFLDRAAAAGAPAAEQLQQSGDENRRLTDELAQLRTRQGETHERLQEAGREAARLVAANEALAEANRALIAGTGAPADAARRALEAEIESLRAAHAAEEGQMQDILAALDRMLGTPAPAPVTAVADKDEDAVVEPETASPPRETAGQGVADGMPDDDEERG
;
A
#
# COMPACT_ATOMS: atom_id res chain seq x y z
N MET A 1 -30.42 0.84 57.00
CA MET A 1 -29.75 2.03 57.56
C MET A 1 -28.98 1.74 58.84
N ARG A 2 -29.60 1.36 59.98
CA ARG A 2 -28.84 1.00 61.20
C ARG A 2 -27.95 -0.24 61.02
N ASP A 3 -28.42 -1.21 60.25
CA ASP A 3 -27.69 -2.46 60.00
C ASP A 3 -26.49 -2.28 59.05
N ASP A 4 -26.60 -1.42 58.04
CA ASP A 4 -25.50 -1.09 57.11
C ASP A 4 -24.36 -0.36 57.81
N LEU A 5 -24.70 0.51 58.76
CA LEU A 5 -23.75 1.24 59.59
C LEU A 5 -22.97 0.27 60.50
N ASN A 6 -23.68 -0.67 61.14
CA ASN A 6 -23.07 -1.71 61.99
C ASN A 6 -22.18 -2.67 61.17
N ALA A 7 -22.57 -2.99 59.92
CA ALA A 7 -21.73 -3.75 58.99
C ALA A 7 -20.49 -2.96 58.52
N SER A 8 -20.59 -1.63 58.41
CA SER A 8 -19.45 -0.76 58.09
C SER A 8 -18.49 -0.63 59.28
N GLU A 9 -19.00 -0.52 60.51
CA GLU A 9 -18.20 -0.46 61.75
C GLU A 9 -17.40 -1.75 61.96
N LYS A 10 -18.05 -2.92 61.83
CA LYS A 10 -17.35 -4.21 61.93
C LYS A 10 -16.27 -4.39 60.87
N ARG A 11 -16.51 -3.90 59.65
CA ARG A 11 -15.50 -3.90 58.57
C ARG A 11 -14.33 -2.96 58.88
N LEU A 12 -14.61 -1.78 59.44
CA LEU A 12 -13.59 -0.84 59.84
C LEU A 12 -12.73 -1.38 60.98
N ILE A 13 -13.34 -1.94 62.03
CA ILE A 13 -12.64 -2.58 63.15
C ILE A 13 -11.76 -3.72 62.64
N ALA A 14 -12.30 -4.61 61.80
CA ALA A 14 -11.53 -5.70 61.20
C ALA A 14 -10.38 -5.21 60.29
N ALA A 15 -10.56 -4.08 59.60
CA ALA A 15 -9.50 -3.47 58.80
C ALA A 15 -8.41 -2.87 59.68
N LEU A 16 -8.78 -2.21 60.79
CA LEU A 16 -7.84 -1.65 61.76
C LEU A 16 -7.05 -2.75 62.48
N ASP A 17 -7.71 -3.81 62.97
CA ASP A 17 -7.04 -4.97 63.57
C ASP A 17 -6.02 -5.59 62.59
N ARG A 18 -6.36 -5.66 61.29
CA ARG A 18 -5.48 -6.18 60.25
C ARG A 18 -4.27 -5.27 60.00
N ILE A 19 -4.45 -3.95 60.11
CA ILE A 19 -3.37 -2.96 60.01
C ILE A 19 -2.45 -3.07 61.22
N ASP A 20 -2.97 -3.14 62.44
CA ASP A 20 -2.18 -3.33 63.66
C ASP A 20 -1.36 -4.62 63.59
N HIS A 21 -2.00 -5.73 63.22
CA HIS A 21 -1.31 -7.01 63.08
C HIS A 21 -0.23 -7.01 61.98
N PHE A 22 -0.42 -6.18 60.95
CA PHE A 22 0.57 -5.98 59.89
C PHE A 22 1.74 -5.12 60.36
N LEU A 23 1.49 -4.06 61.13
CA LEU A 23 2.52 -3.21 61.71
C LEU A 23 3.38 -3.98 62.71
N ASP A 24 2.78 -4.81 63.57
CA ASP A 24 3.50 -5.69 64.50
C ASP A 24 4.39 -6.68 63.75
N ARG A 25 3.88 -7.24 62.64
CA ARG A 25 4.64 -8.18 61.79
C ARG A 25 5.76 -7.50 61.03
N ALA A 26 5.53 -6.28 60.52
CA ALA A 26 6.54 -5.49 59.84
C ALA A 26 7.65 -5.06 60.82
N ALA A 27 7.28 -4.67 62.04
CA ALA A 27 8.23 -4.37 63.12
C ALA A 27 9.07 -5.60 63.50
N ALA A 28 8.47 -6.80 63.53
CA ALA A 28 9.18 -8.06 63.77
C ALA A 28 10.05 -8.53 62.58
N ALA A 29 9.66 -8.19 61.35
CA ALA A 29 10.37 -8.58 60.14
C ALA A 29 11.56 -7.65 59.79
N GLY A 30 11.60 -6.42 60.33
CA GLY A 30 12.76 -5.53 60.22
C GLY A 30 13.07 -5.04 58.79
N ALA A 31 14.36 -4.80 58.52
CA ALA A 31 14.89 -4.26 57.25
C ALA A 31 14.37 -4.92 55.96
N PRO A 32 14.27 -6.27 55.83
CA PRO A 32 13.81 -6.88 54.59
C PRO A 32 12.35 -6.57 54.25
N ALA A 33 11.47 -6.38 55.25
CA ALA A 33 10.08 -5.98 55.00
C ALA A 33 9.95 -4.52 54.56
N ALA A 34 10.81 -3.64 55.09
CA ALA A 34 10.88 -2.24 54.67
C ALA A 34 11.42 -2.09 53.25
N GLU A 35 12.46 -2.83 52.89
CA GLU A 35 13.00 -2.87 51.53
C GLU A 35 11.97 -3.39 50.52
N GLN A 36 11.22 -4.44 50.87
CA GLN A 36 10.18 -4.98 50.00
C GLN A 36 9.01 -4.00 49.76
N LEU A 37 8.63 -3.24 50.80
CA LEU A 37 7.61 -2.20 50.69
C LEU A 37 8.11 -1.01 49.84
N GLN A 38 9.37 -0.63 49.99
CA GLN A 38 10.01 0.39 49.15
C GLN A 38 10.07 -0.04 47.69
N GLN A 39 10.52 -1.27 47.41
CA GLN A 39 10.53 -1.85 46.06
C GLN A 39 9.14 -1.86 45.44
N SER A 40 8.11 -2.28 46.20
CA SER A 40 6.72 -2.26 45.72
C SER A 40 6.21 -0.84 45.46
N GLY A 41 6.63 0.14 46.27
CA GLY A 41 6.30 1.55 46.07
C GLY A 41 6.95 2.13 44.81
N ASP A 42 8.22 1.83 44.57
CA ASP A 42 8.95 2.26 43.39
C ASP A 42 8.40 1.62 42.12
N GLU A 43 8.03 0.34 42.17
CA GLU A 43 7.37 -0.35 41.06
C GLU A 43 6.00 0.26 40.76
N ASN A 44 5.18 0.55 41.78
CA ASN A 44 3.90 1.22 41.57
C ASN A 44 4.06 2.60 40.91
N ARG A 45 5.09 3.37 41.29
CA ARG A 45 5.40 4.65 40.63
C ARG A 45 5.74 4.44 39.16
N ARG A 46 6.62 3.48 38.85
CA ARG A 46 7.00 3.14 37.47
C ARG A 46 5.80 2.73 36.63
N LEU A 47 4.95 1.85 37.14
CA LEU A 47 3.73 1.41 36.45
C LEU A 47 2.75 2.56 36.25
N THR A 48 2.64 3.47 37.23
CA THR A 48 1.79 4.66 37.11
C THR A 48 2.31 5.59 36.00
N ASP A 49 3.63 5.81 35.93
CA ASP A 49 4.27 6.61 34.89
C ASP A 49 4.10 5.96 33.50
N GLU A 50 4.23 4.63 33.41
CA GLU A 50 4.01 3.89 32.16
C GLU A 50 2.55 3.96 31.70
N LEU A 51 1.59 3.80 32.61
CA LEU A 51 0.16 3.96 32.31
C LEU A 51 -0.17 5.39 31.86
N ALA A 52 0.46 6.40 32.46
CA ALA A 52 0.30 7.78 32.03
C ALA A 52 0.83 7.98 30.60
N GLN A 53 2.03 7.46 30.31
CA GLN A 53 2.62 7.52 28.97
C GLN A 53 1.77 6.79 27.93
N LEU A 54 1.26 5.60 28.25
CA LEU A 54 0.38 4.83 27.36
C LEU A 54 -0.91 5.60 27.06
N ARG A 55 -1.53 6.21 28.07
CA ARG A 55 -2.75 7.03 27.88
C ARG A 55 -2.48 8.24 27.00
N THR A 56 -1.34 8.91 27.15
CA THR A 56 -0.94 10.02 26.27
C THR A 56 -0.78 9.53 24.83
N ARG A 57 -0.05 8.44 24.60
CA ARG A 57 0.11 7.86 23.25
C ARG A 57 -1.23 7.42 22.64
N GLN A 58 -2.14 6.87 23.45
CA GLN A 58 -3.51 6.55 23.01
C GLN A 58 -4.30 7.79 22.61
N GLY A 59 -4.18 8.89 23.35
CA GLY A 59 -4.78 10.17 22.99
C GLY A 59 -4.25 10.70 21.65
N GLU A 60 -2.93 10.74 21.49
CA GLU A 60 -2.27 11.20 20.26
C GLU A 60 -2.65 10.36 19.04
N THR A 61 -2.70 9.03 19.18
CA THR A 61 -3.10 8.13 18.09
C THR A 61 -4.58 8.31 17.73
N HIS A 62 -5.45 8.52 18.73
CA HIS A 62 -6.86 8.79 18.49
C HIS A 62 -7.08 10.11 17.76
N GLU A 63 -6.35 11.17 18.13
CA GLU A 63 -6.39 12.46 17.43
C GLU A 63 -5.94 12.33 15.97
N ARG A 64 -4.84 11.60 15.72
CA ARG A 64 -4.37 11.34 14.34
C ARG A 64 -5.39 10.56 13.52
N LEU A 65 -6.08 9.59 14.11
CA LEU A 65 -7.14 8.84 13.43
C LEU A 65 -8.34 9.74 13.09
N GLN A 66 -8.74 10.64 13.99
CA GLN A 66 -9.80 11.59 13.70
C GLN A 66 -9.41 12.56 12.58
N GLU A 67 -8.17 13.04 12.58
CA GLU A 67 -7.66 13.92 11.54
C GLU A 67 -7.63 13.20 10.17
N ALA A 68 -7.08 11.99 10.11
CA ALA A 68 -7.09 11.16 8.91
C ALA A 68 -8.53 10.87 8.42
N GLY A 69 -9.47 10.66 9.34
CA GLY A 69 -10.89 10.48 8.99
C GLY A 69 -11.51 11.73 8.37
N ARG A 70 -11.18 12.93 8.87
CA ARG A 70 -11.62 14.20 8.28
C ARG A 70 -11.00 14.41 6.89
N GLU A 71 -9.73 14.07 6.72
CA GLU A 71 -9.05 14.16 5.43
C GLU A 71 -9.66 13.19 4.41
N ALA A 72 -9.93 11.94 4.80
CA ALA A 72 -10.60 10.97 3.95
C ALA A 72 -12.00 11.47 3.52
N ALA A 73 -12.79 12.02 4.44
CA ALA A 73 -14.09 12.60 4.11
C ALA A 73 -13.97 13.78 3.12
N ARG A 74 -12.95 14.63 3.26
CA ARG A 74 -12.67 15.72 2.31
C ARG A 74 -12.29 15.19 0.93
N LEU A 75 -11.47 14.15 0.86
CA LEU A 75 -11.07 13.51 -0.40
C LEU A 75 -12.26 12.85 -1.10
N VAL A 76 -13.14 12.18 -0.35
CA VAL A 76 -14.39 11.61 -0.90
C VAL A 76 -15.26 12.72 -1.50
N ALA A 77 -15.50 13.81 -0.76
CA ALA A 77 -16.28 14.94 -1.27
C ALA A 77 -15.65 15.59 -2.52
N ALA A 78 -14.32 15.73 -2.55
CA ALA A 78 -13.60 16.25 -3.72
C ALA A 78 -13.72 15.31 -4.93
N ASN A 79 -13.62 13.99 -4.72
CA ASN A 79 -13.79 13.00 -5.76
C ASN A 79 -15.22 12.97 -6.31
N GLU A 80 -16.23 13.10 -5.45
CA GLU A 80 -17.63 13.22 -5.88
C GLU A 80 -17.84 14.47 -6.74
N ALA A 81 -17.28 15.62 -6.33
CA ALA A 81 -17.34 16.85 -7.11
C ALA A 81 -16.64 16.71 -8.47
N LEU A 82 -15.47 16.05 -8.52
CA LEU A 82 -14.77 15.75 -9.78
C LEU A 82 -15.58 14.80 -10.66
N ALA A 83 -16.20 13.77 -10.09
CA ALA A 83 -17.05 12.84 -10.81
C ALA A 83 -18.31 13.53 -11.38
N GLU A 84 -18.90 14.45 -10.64
CA GLU A 84 -20.00 15.30 -11.11
C GLU A 84 -19.55 16.24 -12.25
N ALA A 85 -18.41 16.92 -12.09
CA ALA A 85 -17.84 17.75 -13.13
C ALA A 85 -17.52 16.96 -14.41
N ASN A 86 -16.97 15.75 -14.29
CA ASN A 86 -16.71 14.87 -15.42
C ASN A 86 -18.01 14.44 -16.11
N ARG A 87 -19.05 14.07 -15.35
CA ARG A 87 -20.38 13.77 -15.92
C ARG A 87 -20.96 14.97 -16.65
N ALA A 88 -20.83 16.18 -16.09
CA ALA A 88 -21.29 17.42 -16.71
C ALA A 88 -20.52 17.74 -18.00
N LEU A 89 -19.21 17.53 -18.04
CA LEU A 89 -18.39 17.69 -19.24
C LEU A 89 -18.81 16.71 -20.33
N ILE A 90 -18.98 15.43 -20.01
CA ILE A 90 -19.44 14.40 -20.97
C ILE A 90 -20.84 14.73 -21.50
N ALA A 91 -21.74 15.20 -20.64
CA ALA A 91 -23.08 15.62 -21.06
C ALA A 91 -23.05 16.90 -21.91
N GLY A 92 -22.20 17.87 -21.56
CA GLY A 92 -22.09 19.17 -22.22
C GLY A 92 -21.37 19.14 -23.56
N THR A 93 -20.47 18.16 -23.80
CA THR A 93 -19.85 17.96 -25.12
C THR A 93 -20.83 17.39 -26.15
N GLY A 94 -21.98 16.84 -25.71
CA GLY A 94 -23.03 16.28 -26.59
C GLY A 94 -22.56 15.12 -27.48
N ALA A 95 -21.30 14.73 -27.36
CA ALA A 95 -20.68 13.62 -28.05
C ALA A 95 -20.64 12.45 -27.07
N PRO A 96 -21.13 11.25 -27.42
CA PRO A 96 -20.89 10.08 -26.59
C PRO A 96 -19.37 9.97 -26.35
N ALA A 97 -18.94 9.52 -25.18
CA ALA A 97 -17.51 9.46 -24.83
C ALA A 97 -16.67 8.77 -25.93
N ASP A 98 -17.28 7.82 -26.65
CA ASP A 98 -16.72 7.13 -27.80
C ASP A 98 -16.52 8.00 -29.04
N ALA A 99 -17.31 9.06 -29.25
CA ALA A 99 -17.12 10.03 -30.33
C ALA A 99 -15.98 11.02 -30.03
N ALA A 100 -15.88 11.50 -28.78
CA ALA A 100 -14.74 12.32 -28.36
C ALA A 100 -13.43 11.52 -28.41
N ARG A 101 -13.45 10.26 -27.95
CA ARG A 101 -12.33 9.34 -28.05
C ARG A 101 -11.94 9.05 -29.50
N ARG A 102 -12.91 8.77 -30.39
CA ARG A 102 -12.65 8.58 -31.83
C ARG A 102 -12.08 9.82 -32.51
N ALA A 103 -12.51 11.03 -32.12
CA ALA A 103 -11.96 12.27 -32.65
C ALA A 103 -10.50 12.46 -32.25
N LEU A 104 -10.15 12.22 -30.98
CA LEU A 104 -8.77 12.27 -30.49
C LEU A 104 -7.89 11.19 -31.13
N GLU A 105 -8.42 9.98 -31.31
CA GLU A 105 -7.70 8.89 -32.01
C GLU A 105 -7.42 9.25 -33.48
N ALA A 106 -8.39 9.86 -34.17
CA ALA A 106 -8.22 10.33 -35.55
C ALA A 106 -7.20 11.48 -35.64
N GLU A 107 -7.18 12.39 -34.67
CA GLU A 107 -6.20 13.47 -34.60
C GLU A 107 -4.79 12.95 -34.37
N ILE A 108 -4.60 12.03 -33.41
CA ILE A 108 -3.30 11.39 -33.16
C ILE A 108 -2.80 10.68 -34.41
N GLU A 109 -3.68 9.97 -35.12
CA GLU A 109 -3.30 9.27 -36.35
C GLU A 109 -2.90 10.26 -37.45
N SER A 110 -3.60 11.39 -37.58
CA SER A 110 -3.24 12.45 -38.52
C SER A 110 -1.87 13.07 -38.22
N LEU A 111 -1.56 13.29 -36.93
CA LEU A 111 -0.28 13.83 -36.49
C LEU A 111 0.87 12.85 -36.73
N ARG A 112 0.65 11.55 -36.49
CA ARG A 112 1.63 10.51 -36.80
C ARG A 112 1.90 10.41 -38.29
N ALA A 113 0.87 10.46 -39.12
CA ALA A 113 1.02 10.45 -40.56
C ALA A 113 1.78 11.70 -41.06
N ALA A 114 1.50 12.87 -40.50
CA ALA A 114 2.23 14.10 -40.80
C ALA A 114 3.71 13.98 -40.39
N HIS A 115 4.00 13.50 -39.18
CA HIS A 115 5.37 13.30 -38.71
C HIS A 115 6.16 12.30 -39.55
N ALA A 116 5.54 11.18 -39.94
CA ALA A 116 6.18 10.19 -40.83
C ALA A 116 6.49 10.78 -42.21
N ALA A 117 5.62 11.66 -42.73
CA ALA A 117 5.89 12.37 -43.98
C ALA A 117 7.03 13.39 -43.82
N GLU A 118 7.10 14.11 -42.69
CA GLU A 118 8.20 15.02 -42.37
C GLU A 118 9.53 14.28 -42.23
N GLU A 119 9.55 13.12 -41.56
CA GLU A 119 10.75 12.27 -41.47
C GLU A 119 11.21 11.79 -42.86
N GLY A 120 10.28 11.37 -43.73
CA GLY A 120 10.59 11.01 -45.11
C GLY A 120 11.18 12.18 -45.91
N GLN A 121 10.59 13.36 -45.79
CA GLN A 121 11.13 14.58 -46.42
C GLN A 121 12.52 14.93 -45.89
N MET A 122 12.75 14.81 -44.59
CA MET A 122 14.07 15.05 -44.00
C MET A 122 15.10 14.02 -44.48
N GLN A 123 14.74 12.74 -44.60
CA GLN A 123 15.60 11.69 -45.16
C GLN A 123 15.93 11.95 -46.63
N ASP A 124 14.95 12.37 -47.43
CA ASP A 124 15.16 12.73 -48.84
C ASP A 124 16.12 13.93 -48.98
N ILE A 125 15.97 14.94 -48.11
CA ILE A 125 16.88 16.09 -48.06
C ILE A 125 18.29 15.63 -47.69
N LEU A 126 18.44 14.81 -46.65
CA LEU A 126 19.75 14.30 -46.22
C LEU A 126 20.41 13.46 -47.32
N ALA A 127 19.65 12.60 -48.02
CA ALA A 127 20.16 11.83 -49.15
C ALA A 127 20.52 12.71 -50.35
N ALA A 128 19.79 13.81 -50.59
CA ALA A 128 20.16 14.80 -51.59
C ALA A 128 21.46 15.54 -51.21
N LEU A 129 21.62 15.94 -49.95
CA LEU A 129 22.82 16.59 -49.44
C LEU A 129 24.05 15.67 -49.48
N ASP A 130 23.90 14.38 -49.13
CA ASP A 130 24.99 13.39 -49.18
C ASP A 130 25.49 13.17 -50.62
N ARG A 131 24.56 13.10 -51.59
CA ARG A 131 24.89 13.07 -53.03
C ARG A 131 25.60 14.34 -53.50
N MET A 132 25.22 15.52 -53.01
CA MET A 132 25.89 16.79 -53.35
C MET A 132 27.28 16.91 -52.73
N LEU A 133 27.48 16.37 -51.53
CA LEU A 133 28.76 16.38 -50.81
C LEU A 133 29.75 15.32 -51.31
N GLY A 134 29.32 14.44 -52.23
CA GLY A 134 30.20 13.49 -52.90
C GLY A 134 30.67 12.35 -52.01
N THR A 135 29.97 12.05 -50.91
CA THR A 135 30.20 10.82 -50.14
C THR A 135 29.60 9.65 -50.91
N PRO A 136 30.41 8.71 -51.45
CA PRO A 136 29.86 7.51 -52.03
C PRO A 136 29.27 6.65 -50.90
N ALA A 137 28.01 6.23 -51.06
CA ALA A 137 27.39 5.22 -50.21
C ALA A 137 28.34 4.00 -50.07
N PRO A 138 28.45 3.36 -48.88
CA PRO A 138 29.25 2.15 -48.75
C PRO A 138 28.76 1.12 -49.78
N ALA A 139 29.71 0.62 -50.58
CA ALA A 139 29.42 -0.30 -51.67
C ALA A 139 28.63 -1.52 -51.17
N PRO A 140 27.69 -2.04 -51.97
CA PRO A 140 26.98 -3.26 -51.61
C PRO A 140 28.01 -4.38 -51.46
N VAL A 141 28.04 -5.03 -50.29
CA VAL A 141 28.67 -6.35 -50.15
C VAL A 141 27.94 -7.27 -51.10
N THR A 142 28.56 -7.48 -52.26
CA THR A 142 28.16 -8.48 -53.24
C THR A 142 28.18 -9.83 -52.55
N ALA A 143 26.99 -10.37 -52.30
CA ALA A 143 26.80 -11.79 -52.07
C ALA A 143 27.35 -12.53 -53.30
N VAL A 144 28.54 -13.10 -53.16
CA VAL A 144 29.08 -14.08 -54.11
C VAL A 144 28.20 -15.31 -53.96
N ALA A 145 27.25 -15.46 -54.88
CA ALA A 145 26.55 -16.70 -55.12
C ALA A 145 27.51 -17.63 -55.86
N ASP A 146 28.29 -18.40 -55.11
CA ASP A 146 28.90 -19.62 -55.63
C ASP A 146 27.89 -20.75 -55.42
N LYS A 147 27.45 -21.33 -56.53
CA LYS A 147 26.72 -22.59 -56.54
C LYS A 147 27.74 -23.69 -56.73
N ASP A 148 27.83 -24.60 -55.77
CA ASP A 148 28.09 -26.01 -56.04
C ASP A 148 27.40 -26.85 -54.96
N GLU A 149 26.49 -27.71 -55.42
CA GLU A 149 25.95 -28.84 -54.67
C GLU A 149 27.05 -29.89 -54.55
N ASP A 150 27.36 -30.38 -53.35
CA ASP A 150 27.28 -31.82 -53.00
C ASP A 150 27.75 -32.07 -51.56
N ALA A 151 27.29 -33.20 -51.02
CA ALA A 151 27.82 -33.94 -49.86
C ALA A 151 27.42 -33.52 -48.42
N VAL A 152 26.39 -34.21 -47.91
CA VAL A 152 26.41 -35.11 -46.72
C VAL A 152 27.08 -34.52 -45.45
N VAL A 153 26.37 -34.36 -44.32
CA VAL A 153 26.23 -35.34 -43.23
C VAL A 153 25.02 -35.00 -42.34
N GLU A 154 24.39 -36.07 -41.89
CA GLU A 154 23.18 -36.26 -41.07
C GLU A 154 23.41 -35.94 -39.54
N PRO A 155 22.57 -36.41 -38.59
CA PRO A 155 21.61 -35.65 -37.78
C PRO A 155 22.02 -35.53 -36.28
N GLU A 156 21.03 -35.45 -35.38
CA GLU A 156 21.07 -35.78 -33.94
C GLU A 156 21.13 -34.64 -32.88
N THR A 157 19.93 -34.42 -32.31
CA THR A 157 19.61 -34.51 -30.87
C THR A 157 20.33 -33.59 -29.87
N ALA A 158 19.54 -32.71 -29.25
CA ALA A 158 19.32 -32.75 -27.80
C ALA A 158 18.14 -31.83 -27.41
N SER A 159 16.99 -32.44 -27.17
CA SER A 159 16.04 -32.00 -26.14
C SER A 159 16.62 -32.31 -24.74
N PRO A 160 16.06 -31.87 -23.59
CA PRO A 160 15.10 -30.80 -23.25
C PRO A 160 15.54 -30.13 -21.88
N PRO A 161 14.73 -29.81 -20.83
CA PRO A 161 13.29 -29.52 -20.70
C PRO A 161 12.86 -28.40 -19.69
N ARG A 162 11.53 -28.18 -19.67
CA ARG A 162 10.60 -27.97 -18.53
C ARG A 162 10.14 -26.57 -18.11
N GLU A 163 8.84 -26.37 -18.36
CA GLU A 163 7.84 -25.77 -17.48
C GLU A 163 8.07 -25.98 -15.98
N THR A 164 7.78 -24.94 -15.20
CA THR A 164 7.16 -25.12 -13.88
C THR A 164 5.88 -24.30 -13.83
N ALA A 165 4.79 -25.04 -13.58
CA ALA A 165 3.46 -24.55 -13.26
C ALA A 165 3.42 -23.78 -11.92
N GLY A 166 2.33 -23.02 -11.76
CA GLY A 166 1.83 -22.44 -10.51
C GLY A 166 0.79 -21.38 -10.87
N GLN A 167 -0.45 -21.71 -11.22
CA GLN A 167 -1.54 -22.22 -10.37
C GLN A 167 -1.72 -21.38 -9.09
N GLY A 168 -2.79 -20.57 -9.06
CA GLY A 168 -3.20 -19.84 -7.85
C GLY A 168 -4.28 -18.77 -8.07
N VAL A 169 -5.30 -19.01 -8.89
CA VAL A 169 -6.55 -18.22 -8.79
C VAL A 169 -7.55 -19.07 -8.00
N ALA A 170 -7.60 -18.81 -6.69
CA ALA A 170 -8.75 -19.15 -5.87
C ALA A 170 -9.55 -17.85 -5.70
N ASP A 171 -10.54 -17.67 -6.57
CA ASP A 171 -11.69 -16.83 -6.27
C ASP A 171 -12.40 -17.47 -5.07
N GLY A 172 -12.26 -16.83 -3.92
CA GLY A 172 -13.03 -17.09 -2.72
C GLY A 172 -13.82 -15.84 -2.39
N MET A 173 -14.96 -15.64 -3.06
CA MET A 173 -16.05 -14.84 -2.53
C MET A 173 -16.67 -15.63 -1.36
N PRO A 174 -16.77 -15.07 -0.14
CA PRO A 174 -17.71 -15.58 0.83
C PRO A 174 -19.11 -15.12 0.43
N ASP A 175 -19.95 -16.08 0.04
CA ASP A 175 -21.39 -15.88 0.00
C ASP A 175 -21.89 -15.70 1.45
N ASP A 176 -22.62 -14.60 1.64
CA ASP A 176 -23.53 -14.41 2.77
C ASP A 176 -24.66 -15.46 2.71
N ASP A 177 -25.24 -15.74 3.89
CA ASP A 177 -26.47 -16.50 4.17
C ASP A 177 -26.34 -18.02 4.43
N GLU A 178 -26.34 -18.40 5.73
CA GLU A 178 -27.28 -19.39 6.30
C GLU A 178 -27.11 -19.51 7.85
N GLU A 179 -27.63 -18.53 8.60
CA GLU A 179 -28.04 -18.74 10.00
C GLU A 179 -29.52 -18.33 10.15
N ARG A 180 -30.42 -19.25 9.77
CA ARG A 180 -31.80 -19.32 10.26
C ARG A 180 -32.24 -20.78 10.28
N GLY A 181 -32.35 -21.37 11.47
CA GLY A 181 -32.94 -22.69 11.70
C GLY A 181 -32.52 -23.32 13.01
#